data_AF-A0A811QHL3-F1
#
_entry.id   AF-A0A811QHL3-F1
#
_cell.length_a   1.000
_cell.length_b   1.000
_cell.length_c   1.000
_cell.angle_alpha   90.00
_cell.angle_beta   90.00
_cell.angle_gamma   90.00
#
_symmetry.space_group_name_H-M   'P 1'
#
loop_
_entity.id
_entity.type
_entity.pdbx_description
1 polymer ?
#
loop_
_entity_poly.entity_id
_entity_poly.type
_entity_poly.pdbx_seq_one_letter_code
_entity_poly.pdbx_strand_id
1 'polypeptide(L)'
;MRKAQRRRGKSQISGMLQRKGNPQGGSHGACWSDSDGPRSKFIKYDAESVEDFNKDGLKFFESVFKVRRSVVSLACTADGMHMVCSGTVVDHVYEKTWILTSASLVRKPGTLFEAYEPWDVKIQVALHNKQIVEGSLEMCNLHYNIAIVTIESPGSRINLPAVELSDLPECYSLQPRPVVALGRDMYSKDFQMRCGELVRRNSELDCTELLTCTCDVSENFIGGPVMDSERRFLGITFRYRETTPFLPVEIAARCLKYYKKSKTLPRVRIRGQALHMLSMNSLEHLCCKYAKPPHGILVQEICEISAEKCGGVVIGDIISELDGITLYSAAQFTAILLDKMEVASNPQNTQTLQFASIIDGYGGSSYGFHEQL
;
A
#
# COMPACT_ATOMS: atom_id res chain seq x y z
N MET A 1 -27.25 23.90 -60.26
CA MET A 1 -28.13 24.88 -59.59
C MET A 1 -27.60 25.19 -58.19
N ARG A 2 -28.02 26.33 -57.62
CA ARG A 2 -27.66 27.05 -56.37
C ARG A 2 -26.87 26.38 -55.22
N LYS A 3 -26.06 27.22 -54.56
CA LYS A 3 -25.35 27.02 -53.27
C LYS A 3 -26.25 27.24 -52.04
N ALA A 4 -25.74 26.77 -50.90
CA ALA A 4 -26.10 26.99 -49.48
C ALA A 4 -26.73 28.33 -49.04
N GLN A 5 -27.46 28.31 -47.90
CA GLN A 5 -27.22 29.26 -46.80
C GLN A 5 -27.87 28.92 -45.43
N ARG A 6 -27.23 29.41 -44.36
CA ARG A 6 -27.71 29.50 -42.96
C ARG A 6 -28.92 30.46 -42.83
N ARG A 7 -29.68 30.38 -41.73
CA ARG A 7 -29.75 31.47 -40.70
C ARG A 7 -30.55 31.16 -39.44
N ARG A 8 -30.23 31.90 -38.36
CA ARG A 8 -30.92 31.98 -37.06
C ARG A 8 -32.18 32.85 -37.14
N GLY A 9 -33.12 32.66 -36.20
CA GLY A 9 -34.10 33.66 -35.79
C GLY A 9 -34.35 33.62 -34.28
N LYS A 10 -34.40 34.77 -33.59
CA LYS A 10 -34.83 34.94 -32.20
C LYS A 10 -36.20 35.63 -32.18
N SER A 11 -37.04 35.37 -31.17
CA SER A 11 -37.82 36.43 -30.49
C SER A 11 -38.28 35.97 -29.10
N GLN A 12 -38.52 36.94 -28.20
CA GLN A 12 -39.03 36.76 -26.83
C GLN A 12 -40.53 37.13 -26.71
N ILE A 13 -41.03 37.11 -25.45
CA ILE A 13 -42.20 37.79 -24.83
C ILE A 13 -43.29 36.80 -24.35
N SER A 14 -43.83 36.85 -23.12
CA SER A 14 -43.34 37.36 -21.80
C SER A 14 -44.27 36.84 -20.67
N GLY A 15 -43.90 36.97 -19.39
CA GLY A 15 -44.83 36.70 -18.27
C GLY A 15 -44.21 36.66 -16.86
N MET A 16 -44.40 37.72 -16.07
CA MET A 16 -44.07 37.78 -14.63
C MET A 16 -45.29 37.44 -13.77
N LEU A 17 -45.11 36.82 -12.59
CA LEU A 17 -45.44 37.43 -11.29
C LEU A 17 -44.88 36.66 -10.09
N GLN A 18 -44.74 37.34 -8.94
CA GLN A 18 -44.26 36.82 -7.65
C GLN A 18 -45.42 36.57 -6.67
N ARG A 19 -45.23 35.73 -5.63
CA ARG A 19 -45.21 36.16 -4.19
C ARG A 19 -45.09 34.99 -3.18
N LYS A 20 -44.56 35.32 -2.00
CA LYS A 20 -44.54 34.50 -0.76
C LYS A 20 -45.85 34.65 0.04
N GLY A 21 -46.19 33.66 0.85
CA GLY A 21 -47.21 33.74 1.92
C GLY A 21 -47.17 32.49 2.82
N ASN A 22 -47.41 32.65 4.13
CA ASN A 22 -47.27 31.62 5.19
C ASN A 22 -48.49 31.73 6.17
N PRO A 23 -48.55 31.10 7.36
CA PRO A 23 -48.99 29.72 7.62
C PRO A 23 -50.24 29.59 8.56
N GLN A 24 -50.94 28.46 8.50
CA GLN A 24 -51.77 27.85 9.57
C GLN A 24 -51.85 26.33 9.28
N GLY A 25 -51.95 25.37 10.21
CA GLY A 25 -51.90 25.35 11.66
C GLY A 25 -52.27 23.92 12.12
N GLY A 26 -51.55 23.31 13.07
CA GLY A 26 -51.80 21.92 13.45
C GLY A 26 -50.82 21.38 14.49
N SER A 27 -51.26 21.35 15.75
CA SER A 27 -50.48 20.82 16.88
C SER A 27 -50.85 19.37 17.16
N HIS A 28 -49.85 18.50 17.28
CA HIS A 28 -49.89 17.36 18.18
C HIS A 28 -48.52 17.24 18.85
N GLY A 29 -48.50 17.45 20.16
CA GLY A 29 -47.25 17.54 20.92
C GLY A 29 -46.70 16.18 21.36
N ALA A 30 -45.40 16.15 21.60
CA ALA A 30 -44.78 15.27 22.58
C ALA A 30 -44.16 16.16 23.65
N CYS A 31 -44.73 16.17 24.86
CA CYS A 31 -44.12 16.85 26.00
C CYS A 31 -42.83 16.13 26.39
N TRP A 32 -41.73 16.87 26.42
CA TRP A 32 -40.58 16.54 27.25
C TRP A 32 -40.38 17.70 28.22
N SER A 33 -40.43 17.37 29.51
CA SER A 33 -40.46 18.34 30.60
C SER A 33 -39.19 19.17 30.66
N ASP A 34 -39.33 20.48 30.89
CA ASP A 34 -38.20 21.35 31.23
C ASP A 34 -37.49 20.79 32.47
N SER A 35 -36.23 20.39 32.27
CA SER A 35 -35.28 20.10 33.34
C SER A 35 -34.12 21.06 33.14
N ASP A 36 -33.80 21.85 34.17
CA ASP A 36 -32.67 22.80 34.19
C ASP A 36 -31.31 22.09 34.22
N GLY A 37 -31.02 21.30 33.18
CA GLY A 37 -29.70 20.79 32.87
C GLY A 37 -28.88 21.83 32.08
N PRO A 38 -27.54 21.73 32.09
CA PRO A 38 -26.70 22.62 31.30
C PRO A 38 -27.07 22.48 29.82
N ARG A 39 -27.47 23.61 29.18
CA ARG A 39 -27.87 23.67 27.78
C ARG A 39 -26.93 22.86 26.91
N SER A 40 -27.46 21.81 26.28
CA SER A 40 -26.72 20.98 25.33
C SER A 40 -26.12 21.88 24.25
N LYS A 41 -24.79 21.97 24.21
CA LYS A 41 -24.09 22.68 23.15
C LYS A 41 -24.22 21.88 21.86
N PHE A 42 -25.25 22.20 21.08
CA PHE A 42 -25.40 21.72 19.72
C PHE A 42 -24.24 22.26 18.88
N ILE A 43 -23.17 21.47 18.78
CA ILE A 43 -22.10 21.71 17.80
C ILE A 43 -22.72 21.44 16.44
N LYS A 44 -22.86 22.49 15.62
CA LYS A 44 -23.32 22.35 14.25
C LYS A 44 -22.24 21.62 13.46
N TYR A 45 -22.57 20.41 13.01
CA TYR A 45 -21.71 19.60 12.14
C TYR A 45 -21.86 20.10 10.69
N ASP A 46 -20.82 20.70 10.12
CA ASP A 46 -20.80 21.02 8.69
C ASP A 46 -20.49 19.75 7.90
N ALA A 47 -21.47 19.27 7.15
CA ALA A 47 -21.48 17.96 6.52
C ALA A 47 -20.87 17.94 5.10
N GLU A 48 -19.99 18.88 4.77
CA GLU A 48 -19.44 19.03 3.41
C GLU A 48 -18.44 17.92 2.99
N SER A 49 -18.10 17.00 3.89
CA SER A 49 -17.20 15.86 3.64
C SER A 49 -17.67 14.55 4.30
N VAL A 50 -18.91 14.13 4.04
CA VAL A 50 -19.34 12.76 4.38
C VAL A 50 -18.63 11.75 3.46
N GLU A 51 -17.44 11.30 3.89
CA GLU A 51 -16.81 10.07 3.36
C GLU A 51 -17.72 8.85 3.65
N ASP A 52 -17.51 7.72 2.97
CA ASP A 52 -18.42 6.55 2.92
C ASP A 52 -18.82 5.90 4.28
N PHE A 53 -19.69 6.57 5.03
CA PHE A 53 -20.38 6.06 6.21
C PHE A 53 -21.58 5.19 5.83
N ASN A 54 -21.34 4.22 4.95
CA ASN A 54 -22.24 3.09 4.75
C ASN A 54 -22.16 2.12 5.96
N LYS A 55 -22.99 1.07 5.98
CA LYS A 55 -23.04 0.10 7.09
C LYS A 55 -21.71 -0.60 7.35
N ASP A 56 -20.85 -0.76 6.35
CA ASP A 56 -19.54 -1.39 6.48
C ASP A 56 -18.48 -0.39 6.94
N GLY A 57 -18.53 0.85 6.45
CA GLY A 57 -17.74 1.97 6.99
C GLY A 57 -17.93 2.16 8.50
N LEU A 58 -19.15 1.93 9.01
CA LEU A 58 -19.42 1.95 10.46
C LEU A 58 -18.70 0.83 11.23
N LYS A 59 -18.59 -0.39 10.65
CA LYS A 59 -17.84 -1.51 11.25
C LYS A 59 -16.34 -1.22 11.30
N PHE A 60 -15.81 -0.63 10.23
CA PHE A 60 -14.42 -0.21 10.19
C PHE A 60 -14.13 0.93 11.15
N PHE A 61 -15.04 1.91 11.30
CA PHE A 61 -14.79 3.15 12.01
C PHE A 61 -14.19 2.96 13.42
N GLU A 62 -14.82 2.21 14.33
CA GLU A 62 -14.27 2.02 15.69
C GLU A 62 -12.91 1.30 15.71
N SER A 63 -12.70 0.38 14.77
CA SER A 63 -11.47 -0.39 14.64
C SER A 63 -10.33 0.45 14.07
N VAL A 64 -10.60 1.16 12.98
CA VAL A 64 -9.70 2.05 12.25
C VAL A 64 -9.35 3.31 13.05
N PHE A 65 -10.32 3.91 13.73
CA PHE A 65 -10.11 5.19 14.41
C PHE A 65 -9.07 5.08 15.52
N LYS A 66 -8.83 3.89 16.08
CA LYS A 66 -7.70 3.65 17.01
C LYS A 66 -6.34 3.77 16.33
N VAL A 67 -6.22 3.32 15.08
CA VAL A 67 -5.01 3.36 14.25
C VAL A 67 -4.74 4.75 13.64
N ARG A 68 -5.70 5.68 13.68
CA ARG A 68 -5.56 7.07 13.16
C ARG A 68 -4.31 7.81 13.66
N ARG A 69 -3.76 7.43 14.82
CA ARG A 69 -2.56 8.03 15.42
C ARG A 69 -1.25 7.50 14.81
N SER A 70 -1.28 6.29 14.26
CA SER A 70 -0.18 5.65 13.54
C SER A 70 -0.05 6.13 12.10
N VAL A 71 -1.15 6.61 11.50
CA VAL A 71 -1.18 7.10 10.11
C VAL A 71 -0.80 8.57 10.05
N VAL A 72 0.26 8.86 9.29
CA VAL A 72 0.86 10.18 9.09
C VAL A 72 0.87 10.54 7.60
N SER A 73 1.02 11.83 7.29
CA SER A 73 1.34 12.29 5.93
C SER A 73 2.81 12.65 5.86
N LEU A 74 3.46 12.42 4.73
CA LEU A 74 4.84 12.74 4.46
C LEU A 74 4.92 13.58 3.19
N ALA A 75 5.69 14.66 3.22
CA ALA A 75 6.13 15.36 2.02
C ALA A 75 7.65 15.29 1.90
N CYS A 76 8.14 15.13 0.69
CA CYS A 76 9.55 15.20 0.35
C CYS A 76 9.77 16.28 -0.71
N THR A 77 10.74 17.16 -0.45
CA THR A 77 11.21 18.15 -1.42
C THR A 77 12.64 17.82 -1.83
N ALA A 78 12.89 17.71 -3.14
CA ALA A 78 14.21 17.49 -3.75
C ALA A 78 14.23 18.06 -5.16
N ASP A 79 15.30 18.75 -5.59
CA ASP A 79 15.44 19.37 -6.92
C ASP A 79 14.22 20.17 -7.44
N GLY A 80 13.55 20.90 -6.54
CA GLY A 80 12.34 21.66 -6.84
C GLY A 80 11.06 20.83 -7.04
N MET A 81 11.16 19.50 -6.97
CA MET A 81 10.03 18.58 -6.96
C MET A 81 9.46 18.43 -5.55
N HIS A 82 8.15 18.16 -5.47
CA HIS A 82 7.43 17.95 -4.21
C HIS A 82 6.57 16.69 -4.32
N MET A 83 6.90 15.67 -3.54
CA MET A 83 6.24 14.37 -3.51
C MET A 83 5.50 14.20 -2.19
N VAL A 84 4.29 13.64 -2.22
CA VAL A 84 3.47 13.38 -1.03
C VAL A 84 3.08 11.91 -0.96
N CYS A 85 3.15 11.32 0.23
CA CYS A 85 2.67 9.97 0.55
C CYS A 85 2.04 9.97 1.95
N SER A 86 1.17 8.99 2.22
CA SER A 86 0.91 8.56 3.59
C SER A 86 1.98 7.59 4.08
N GLY A 87 2.02 7.39 5.39
CA GLY A 87 2.82 6.33 6.00
C GLY A 87 2.22 5.86 7.30
N THR A 88 2.72 4.70 7.77
CA THR A 88 2.26 4.05 9.00
C THR A 88 3.43 3.90 9.96
N VAL A 89 3.27 4.29 11.22
CA VAL A 89 4.24 3.96 12.27
C VAL A 89 4.22 2.44 12.50
N VAL A 90 5.39 1.80 12.37
CA VAL A 90 5.55 0.34 12.44
C VAL A 90 6.54 -0.13 13.51
N ASP A 91 7.40 0.76 14.04
CA ASP A 91 8.29 0.42 15.16
C ASP A 91 8.87 1.67 15.85
N HIS A 92 9.53 1.47 17.00
CA HIS A 92 10.37 2.45 17.67
C HIS A 92 11.74 1.84 17.98
N VAL A 93 12.81 2.37 17.40
CA VAL A 93 14.17 1.82 17.51
C VAL A 93 15.15 2.95 17.83
N TYR A 94 15.89 2.82 18.93
CA TYR A 94 16.90 3.79 19.39
C TYR A 94 16.41 5.26 19.41
N GLU A 95 15.35 5.55 20.18
CA GLU A 95 14.67 6.87 20.25
C GLU A 95 14.09 7.41 18.93
N LYS A 96 14.18 6.68 17.81
CA LYS A 96 13.55 7.01 16.53
C LYS A 96 12.25 6.24 16.34
N THR A 97 11.21 6.93 15.88
CA THR A 97 9.96 6.30 15.43
C THR A 97 10.04 6.00 13.93
N TRP A 98 9.79 4.75 13.55
CA TRP A 98 9.93 4.25 12.18
C TRP A 98 8.58 4.26 11.46
N ILE A 99 8.54 4.91 10.30
CA ILE A 99 7.35 5.08 9.46
C ILE A 99 7.59 4.36 8.14
N LEU A 100 6.79 3.32 7.88
CA LEU A 100 6.74 2.63 6.58
C LEU A 100 5.89 3.46 5.61
N THR A 101 6.40 3.66 4.40
CA THR A 101 5.73 4.39 3.30
C THR A 101 6.19 3.83 1.94
N SER A 102 5.67 4.39 0.85
CA SER A 102 6.06 4.05 -0.52
C SER A 102 7.40 4.68 -0.89
N ALA A 103 8.25 3.98 -1.65
CA ALA A 103 9.46 4.56 -2.23
C ALA A 103 9.14 5.68 -3.25
N SER A 104 7.89 5.79 -3.73
CA SER A 104 7.39 6.95 -4.49
C SER A 104 7.64 8.29 -3.81
N LEU A 105 7.79 8.34 -2.47
CA LEU A 105 8.11 9.57 -1.73
C LEU A 105 9.47 10.17 -2.11
N VAL A 106 10.43 9.35 -2.57
CA VAL A 106 11.83 9.77 -2.83
C VAL A 106 12.33 9.32 -4.21
N ARG A 107 11.44 8.84 -5.08
CA ARG A 107 11.76 8.36 -6.44
C ARG A 107 11.97 9.55 -7.39
N LYS A 108 13.01 9.52 -8.23
CA LYS A 108 13.22 10.60 -9.22
C LYS A 108 12.13 10.57 -10.30
N PRO A 109 11.52 11.71 -10.67
CA PRO A 109 10.50 11.77 -11.71
C PRO A 109 10.97 11.16 -13.04
N GLY A 110 10.07 10.46 -13.73
CA GLY A 110 10.36 9.83 -15.02
C GLY A 110 11.26 8.57 -14.95
N THR A 111 11.71 8.15 -13.77
CA THR A 111 12.56 6.96 -13.60
C THR A 111 11.83 5.82 -12.87
N LEU A 112 12.20 4.57 -13.20
CA LEU A 112 11.73 3.38 -12.48
C LEU A 112 12.75 2.86 -11.45
N PHE A 113 14.01 3.30 -11.55
CA PHE A 113 15.14 2.69 -10.84
C PHE A 113 16.04 3.68 -10.09
N GLU A 114 15.69 4.97 -10.06
CA GLU A 114 16.43 5.99 -9.31
C GLU A 114 15.60 6.61 -8.18
N ALA A 115 16.27 6.87 -7.07
CA ALA A 115 15.79 7.67 -5.95
C ALA A 115 16.76 8.83 -5.70
N TYR A 116 16.30 9.84 -4.98
CA TYR A 116 17.18 10.85 -4.39
C TYR A 116 17.93 10.25 -3.19
N GLU A 117 19.16 10.68 -2.98
CA GLU A 117 19.96 10.25 -1.83
C GLU A 117 19.45 10.88 -0.52
N PRO A 118 19.70 10.28 0.65
CA PRO A 118 19.19 10.77 1.93
C PRO A 118 19.56 12.22 2.30
N TRP A 119 20.65 12.75 1.75
CA TRP A 119 21.11 14.13 1.97
C TRP A 119 20.60 15.14 0.92
N ASP A 120 20.04 14.67 -0.20
CA ASP A 120 19.46 15.51 -1.26
C ASP A 120 17.96 15.76 -1.05
N VAL A 121 17.35 15.08 -0.07
CA VAL A 121 15.93 15.18 0.28
C VAL A 121 15.69 15.97 1.55
N LYS A 122 14.61 16.77 1.57
CA LYS A 122 14.02 17.31 2.80
C LYS A 122 12.66 16.68 3.04
N ILE A 123 12.53 15.89 4.12
CA ILE A 123 11.29 15.19 4.46
C ILE A 123 10.59 15.86 5.66
N GLN A 124 9.30 16.14 5.49
CA GLN A 124 8.41 16.63 6.53
C GLN A 124 7.31 15.62 6.81
N VAL A 125 6.99 15.39 8.09
CA VAL A 125 5.96 14.44 8.52
C VAL A 125 4.85 15.18 9.28
N ALA A 126 3.63 15.16 8.73
CA ALA A 126 2.44 15.69 9.39
C ALA A 126 1.77 14.63 10.27
N LEU A 127 1.73 14.90 11.57
CA LEU A 127 1.24 13.99 12.60
C LEU A 127 -0.28 14.12 12.82
N HIS A 128 -0.86 13.15 13.54
CA HIS A 128 -2.30 13.11 13.85
C HIS A 128 -2.82 14.32 14.65
N ASN A 129 -1.94 15.09 15.29
CA ASN A 129 -2.24 16.31 16.05
C ASN A 129 -2.02 17.59 15.22
N LYS A 130 -1.86 17.45 13.90
CA LYS A 130 -1.58 18.51 12.90
C LYS A 130 -0.23 19.22 13.05
N GLN A 131 0.64 18.79 13.97
CA GLN A 131 2.05 19.20 14.00
C GLN A 131 2.79 18.66 12.78
N ILE A 132 3.81 19.40 12.33
CA ILE A 132 4.78 18.93 11.33
C ILE A 132 6.11 18.78 12.06
N VAL A 133 6.77 17.63 11.85
CA VAL A 133 8.13 17.36 12.33
C VAL A 133 9.04 17.05 11.14
N GLU A 134 10.34 17.19 11.33
CA GLU A 134 11.33 16.76 10.35
C GLU A 134 11.50 15.23 10.39
N GLY A 135 11.70 14.63 9.23
CA GLY A 135 11.99 13.20 9.08
C GLY A 135 13.25 12.96 8.26
N SER A 136 13.85 11.80 8.46
CA SER A 136 15.06 11.38 7.73
C SER A 136 14.80 10.06 6.99
N LEU A 137 15.25 9.97 5.74
CA LEU A 137 15.21 8.74 4.96
C LEU A 137 16.20 7.74 5.57
N GLU A 138 15.68 6.66 6.18
CA GLU A 138 16.51 5.59 6.78
C GLU A 138 16.70 4.45 5.78
N MET A 139 15.70 4.17 4.93
CA MET A 139 15.74 3.05 3.98
C MET A 139 14.93 3.39 2.72
N CYS A 140 15.41 2.99 1.54
CA CYS A 140 14.65 3.02 0.29
C CYS A 140 14.85 1.70 -0.48
N ASN A 141 13.78 1.19 -1.10
CA ASN A 141 13.83 0.05 -2.00
C ASN A 141 12.84 0.23 -3.14
N LEU A 142 13.35 0.42 -4.36
CA LEU A 142 12.53 0.66 -5.54
C LEU A 142 11.93 -0.62 -6.15
N HIS A 143 12.44 -1.80 -5.80
CA HIS A 143 11.96 -3.10 -6.28
C HIS A 143 10.64 -3.50 -5.61
N TYR A 144 10.58 -3.46 -4.28
CA TYR A 144 9.34 -3.60 -3.51
C TYR A 144 8.56 -2.28 -3.37
N ASN A 145 9.11 -1.18 -3.88
CA ASN A 145 8.57 0.18 -3.80
C ASN A 145 8.24 0.64 -2.37
N ILE A 146 9.12 0.37 -1.41
CA ILE A 146 9.00 0.75 0.01
C ILE A 146 10.10 1.71 0.46
N ALA A 147 9.79 2.56 1.43
CA ALA A 147 10.77 3.35 2.16
C ALA A 147 10.46 3.36 3.66
N ILE A 148 11.51 3.52 4.48
CA ILE A 148 11.38 3.89 5.90
C ILE A 148 11.83 5.32 6.05
N VAL A 149 10.95 6.15 6.60
CA VAL A 149 11.29 7.45 7.16
C VAL A 149 11.34 7.32 8.67
N THR A 150 12.33 7.93 9.30
CA THR A 150 12.41 8.03 10.76
C THR A 150 12.11 9.45 11.22
N ILE A 151 11.47 9.59 12.37
CA ILE A 151 11.39 10.85 13.12
C ILE A 151 12.09 10.67 14.47
N GLU A 152 12.83 11.68 14.91
CA GLU A 152 13.42 11.66 16.24
C GLU A 152 12.35 11.89 17.31
N SER A 153 12.35 11.07 18.36
CA SER A 153 11.37 11.12 19.45
C SER A 153 12.02 11.22 20.85
N PRO A 154 13.03 12.10 21.06
CA PRO A 154 13.86 12.10 22.27
C PRO A 154 13.04 12.36 23.53
N GLY A 155 13.11 11.41 24.48
CA GLY A 155 12.45 11.55 25.79
C GLY A 155 10.93 11.50 25.70
N SER A 156 10.38 10.65 24.83
CA SER A 156 8.95 10.30 24.74
C SER A 156 7.97 11.44 24.44
N ARG A 157 8.44 12.60 23.94
CA ARG A 157 7.56 13.75 23.60
C ARG A 157 6.58 13.44 22.46
N ILE A 158 6.92 12.51 21.59
CA ILE A 158 6.11 12.04 20.46
C ILE A 158 5.78 10.58 20.72
N ASN A 159 4.60 10.32 21.26
CA ASN A 159 4.07 8.97 21.47
C ASN A 159 3.05 8.66 20.36
N LEU A 160 3.49 7.97 19.32
CA LEU A 160 2.66 7.44 18.23
C LEU A 160 2.60 5.92 18.41
N PRO A 161 1.42 5.27 18.36
CA PRO A 161 1.36 3.82 18.47
C PRO A 161 1.88 3.16 17.18
N ALA A 162 2.77 2.19 17.30
CA ALA A 162 3.15 1.31 16.20
C ALA A 162 2.03 0.32 15.85
N VAL A 163 1.92 -0.02 14.56
CA VAL A 163 1.06 -1.08 14.04
C VAL A 163 1.88 -2.36 13.88
N GLU A 164 1.31 -3.47 14.33
CA GLU A 164 1.92 -4.80 14.24
C GLU A 164 1.92 -5.31 12.78
N LEU A 165 3.08 -5.79 12.32
CA LEU A 165 3.25 -6.38 11.00
C LEU A 165 3.28 -7.91 11.11
N SER A 166 2.10 -8.50 11.27
CA SER A 166 1.91 -9.95 11.37
C SER A 166 1.58 -10.58 10.02
N ASP A 167 2.00 -11.83 9.82
CA ASP A 167 1.61 -12.62 8.67
C ASP A 167 0.10 -12.86 8.64
N LEU A 168 -0.48 -12.90 7.44
CA LEU A 168 -1.91 -13.13 7.26
C LEU A 168 -2.24 -14.63 7.41
N PRO A 169 -3.47 -14.98 7.81
CA PRO A 169 -3.96 -16.36 7.78
C PRO A 169 -3.71 -17.05 6.43
N GLU A 170 -3.54 -18.38 6.46
CA GLU A 170 -3.43 -19.17 5.25
C GLU A 170 -4.64 -18.94 4.31
N CYS A 171 -4.39 -18.91 3.00
CA CYS A 171 -5.39 -18.62 1.97
C CYS A 171 -6.11 -17.25 2.07
N TYR A 172 -5.65 -16.29 2.90
CA TYR A 172 -6.34 -15.02 3.13
C TYR A 172 -6.75 -14.27 1.85
N SER A 173 -5.88 -14.28 0.83
CA SER A 173 -6.09 -13.60 -0.45
C SER A 173 -6.91 -14.38 -1.49
N LEU A 174 -7.32 -15.61 -1.22
CA LEU A 174 -8.06 -16.43 -2.18
C LEU A 174 -9.54 -16.05 -2.30
N GLN A 175 -10.11 -15.47 -1.25
CA GLN A 175 -11.51 -15.05 -1.20
C GLN A 175 -11.62 -13.53 -1.18
N PRO A 176 -12.64 -12.94 -1.84
CA PRO A 176 -12.95 -11.53 -1.67
C PRO A 176 -13.37 -11.20 -0.23
N ARG A 177 -12.90 -10.07 0.32
CA ARG A 177 -13.14 -9.68 1.72
C ARG A 177 -13.24 -8.15 1.85
N PRO A 178 -14.13 -7.58 2.68
CA PRO A 178 -14.13 -6.16 2.97
C PRO A 178 -12.79 -5.70 3.55
N VAL A 179 -12.25 -4.60 3.02
CA VAL A 179 -11.01 -3.95 3.50
C VAL A 179 -11.17 -2.44 3.50
N VAL A 180 -10.21 -1.76 4.12
CA VAL A 180 -10.17 -0.31 4.22
C VAL A 180 -8.76 0.22 3.98
N ALA A 181 -8.62 1.15 3.04
CA ALA A 181 -7.41 1.93 2.84
C ALA A 181 -7.47 3.20 3.69
N LEU A 182 -6.36 3.56 4.34
CA LEU A 182 -6.24 4.78 5.15
C LEU A 182 -5.19 5.73 4.57
N GLY A 183 -5.40 7.01 4.77
CA GLY A 183 -4.42 8.04 4.45
C GLY A 183 -4.52 9.26 5.34
N ARG A 184 -3.60 10.20 5.14
CA ARG A 184 -3.63 11.54 5.69
C ARG A 184 -3.23 12.53 4.60
N ASP A 185 -4.09 13.52 4.35
CA ASP A 185 -3.79 14.64 3.46
C ASP A 185 -2.67 15.51 4.06
N MET A 186 -1.73 16.02 3.26
CA MET A 186 -0.62 16.83 3.78
C MET A 186 -1.02 18.28 4.08
N TYR A 187 -1.95 18.84 3.30
CA TYR A 187 -2.36 20.24 3.37
C TYR A 187 -3.39 20.48 4.47
N SER A 188 -4.48 19.71 4.49
CA SER A 188 -5.53 19.78 5.50
C SER A 188 -5.15 19.04 6.80
N LYS A 189 -4.23 18.06 6.68
CA LYS A 189 -3.76 17.18 7.76
C LYS A 189 -4.83 16.21 8.29
N ASP A 190 -5.94 16.10 7.59
CA ASP A 190 -7.07 15.27 7.99
C ASP A 190 -6.83 13.80 7.66
N PHE A 191 -7.39 12.95 8.51
CA PHE A 191 -7.34 11.50 8.37
C PHE A 191 -8.48 11.07 7.43
N GLN A 192 -8.16 10.30 6.40
CA GLN A 192 -9.08 9.89 5.34
C GLN A 192 -9.21 8.37 5.28
N MET A 193 -10.40 7.88 4.96
CA MET A 193 -10.73 6.45 4.96
C MET A 193 -11.49 6.05 3.69
N ARG A 194 -11.08 4.98 3.01
CA ARG A 194 -11.77 4.46 1.81
C ARG A 194 -12.04 2.97 1.98
N CYS A 195 -13.32 2.63 2.10
CA CYS A 195 -13.75 1.24 2.17
C CYS A 195 -13.75 0.61 0.77
N GLY A 196 -13.60 -0.71 0.72
CA GLY A 196 -13.64 -1.48 -0.51
C GLY A 196 -13.55 -2.97 -0.22
N GLU A 197 -13.14 -3.73 -1.22
CA GLU A 197 -13.02 -5.18 -1.14
C GLU A 197 -11.65 -5.61 -1.67
N LEU A 198 -10.96 -6.49 -0.96
CA LEU A 198 -9.84 -7.26 -1.48
C LEU A 198 -10.38 -8.12 -2.62
N VAL A 199 -9.80 -7.99 -3.81
CA VAL A 199 -10.26 -8.72 -5.01
C VAL A 199 -9.18 -9.63 -5.55
N ARG A 200 -9.62 -10.81 -6.01
CA ARG A 200 -8.78 -11.82 -6.63
C ARG A 200 -8.45 -11.44 -8.08
N ARG A 201 -7.67 -10.38 -8.26
CA ARG A 201 -7.22 -9.83 -9.55
C ARG A 201 -5.70 -9.61 -9.53
N ASN A 202 -5.03 -9.94 -10.64
CA ASN A 202 -3.61 -9.60 -10.82
C ASN A 202 -3.48 -8.06 -10.83
N SER A 203 -2.41 -7.53 -10.24
CA SER A 203 -2.08 -6.13 -10.43
C SER A 203 -1.77 -5.85 -11.91
N GLU A 204 -2.10 -4.66 -12.38
CA GLU A 204 -1.65 -4.15 -13.69
C GLU A 204 -0.22 -3.57 -13.64
N LEU A 205 0.38 -3.50 -12.45
CA LEU A 205 1.82 -3.29 -12.26
C LEU A 205 2.59 -4.58 -12.51
N ASP A 206 3.82 -4.47 -12.99
CA ASP A 206 4.74 -5.61 -13.18
C ASP A 206 5.30 -6.13 -11.83
N CYS A 207 4.42 -6.68 -11.00
CA CYS A 207 4.73 -7.27 -9.70
C CYS A 207 3.60 -8.24 -9.31
N THR A 208 3.88 -9.54 -9.46
CA THR A 208 2.96 -10.67 -9.20
C THR A 208 2.61 -10.84 -7.73
N GLU A 209 3.44 -10.25 -6.86
CA GLU A 209 3.34 -10.29 -5.40
C GLU A 209 2.28 -9.32 -4.86
N LEU A 210 1.83 -8.34 -5.64
CA LEU A 210 0.87 -7.34 -5.19
C LEU A 210 -0.55 -7.93 -5.09
N LEU A 211 -1.20 -7.63 -3.97
CA LEU A 211 -2.64 -7.82 -3.83
C LEU A 211 -3.38 -6.58 -4.33
N THR A 212 -4.65 -6.72 -4.69
CA THR A 212 -5.45 -5.64 -5.28
C THR A 212 -6.76 -5.46 -4.52
N CYS A 213 -7.15 -4.23 -4.21
CA CYS A 213 -8.48 -3.91 -3.68
C CYS A 213 -9.22 -2.84 -4.50
N THR A 214 -10.52 -2.72 -4.24
CA THR A 214 -11.45 -1.77 -4.89
C THR A 214 -11.63 -0.46 -4.11
N CYS A 215 -10.79 -0.18 -3.11
CA CYS A 215 -10.82 1.11 -2.40
C CYS A 215 -10.51 2.25 -3.38
N ASP A 216 -11.42 3.23 -3.51
CA ASP A 216 -11.22 4.41 -4.35
C ASP A 216 -10.31 5.44 -3.68
N VAL A 217 -9.00 5.39 -3.99
CA VAL A 217 -7.97 6.14 -3.26
C VAL A 217 -7.34 7.28 -4.06
N SER A 218 -7.19 8.46 -3.44
CA SER A 218 -6.49 9.64 -3.97
C SER A 218 -5.00 9.69 -3.56
N GLU A 219 -4.22 10.62 -4.13
CA GLU A 219 -2.74 10.66 -3.96
C GLU A 219 -2.25 10.59 -2.51
N ASN A 220 -3.01 11.21 -1.62
CA ASN A 220 -2.84 11.17 -0.17
C ASN A 220 -2.70 9.76 0.42
N PHE A 221 -3.25 8.72 -0.20
CA PHE A 221 -3.24 7.36 0.34
C PHE A 221 -1.95 6.58 0.06
N ILE A 222 -1.17 6.92 -0.98
CA ILE A 222 0.03 6.14 -1.39
C ILE A 222 0.95 5.92 -0.18
N GLY A 223 1.38 4.69 0.09
CA GLY A 223 2.21 4.34 1.25
C GLY A 223 1.45 4.23 2.58
N GLY A 224 0.20 4.66 2.63
CA GLY A 224 -0.74 4.44 3.73
C GLY A 224 -1.26 2.99 3.77
N PRO A 225 -1.78 2.54 4.91
CA PRO A 225 -2.09 1.14 5.15
C PRO A 225 -3.41 0.70 4.52
N VAL A 226 -3.45 -0.57 4.10
CA VAL A 226 -4.71 -1.32 3.96
C VAL A 226 -4.90 -2.17 5.21
N MET A 227 -6.13 -2.22 5.73
CA MET A 227 -6.48 -3.02 6.90
C MET A 227 -7.80 -3.77 6.71
N ASP A 228 -8.07 -4.73 7.60
CA ASP A 228 -9.38 -5.38 7.73
C ASP A 228 -10.16 -4.92 8.99
N SER A 229 -11.36 -5.48 9.18
CA SER A 229 -12.25 -5.13 10.30
C SER A 229 -11.69 -5.59 11.67
N GLU A 230 -10.80 -6.58 11.66
CA GLU A 230 -10.08 -7.12 12.82
C GLU A 230 -8.82 -6.30 13.17
N ARG A 231 -8.54 -5.23 12.40
CA ARG A 231 -7.37 -4.31 12.54
C ARG A 231 -6.03 -4.94 12.13
N ARG A 232 -6.02 -6.05 11.39
CA ARG A 232 -4.78 -6.55 10.79
C ARG A 232 -4.33 -5.57 9.72
N PHE A 233 -3.05 -5.19 9.77
CA PHE A 233 -2.38 -4.49 8.68
C PHE A 233 -2.15 -5.49 7.54
N LEU A 234 -2.72 -5.22 6.36
CA LEU A 234 -2.62 -6.10 5.20
C LEU A 234 -1.48 -5.71 4.26
N GLY A 235 -1.02 -4.45 4.31
CA GLY A 235 -0.01 -3.93 3.40
C GLY A 235 -0.04 -2.41 3.23
N ILE A 236 0.80 -1.88 2.34
CA ILE A 236 0.79 -0.45 1.97
C ILE A 236 0.26 -0.22 0.55
N THR A 237 -0.59 0.78 0.36
CA THR A 237 -1.19 1.07 -0.95
C THR A 237 -0.20 1.68 -1.94
N PHE A 238 -0.39 1.30 -3.20
CA PHE A 238 0.09 2.01 -4.37
C PHE A 238 -1.13 2.46 -5.19
N ARG A 239 -0.95 3.42 -6.11
CA ARG A 239 -1.99 3.77 -7.09
C ARG A 239 -1.68 3.18 -8.43
N TYR A 240 -2.68 2.55 -9.04
CA TYR A 240 -2.64 2.26 -10.46
C TYR A 240 -4.03 2.28 -11.09
N ARG A 241 -4.30 3.34 -11.86
CA ARG A 241 -5.55 3.53 -12.62
C ARG A 241 -6.80 3.39 -11.73
N GLU A 242 -7.68 2.44 -12.06
CA GLU A 242 -8.99 2.18 -11.45
C GLU A 242 -8.93 1.15 -10.31
N THR A 243 -7.74 0.68 -9.94
CA THR A 243 -7.55 -0.29 -8.85
C THR A 243 -6.52 0.19 -7.85
N THR A 244 -6.53 -0.41 -6.67
CA THR A 244 -5.57 -0.13 -5.61
C THR A 244 -4.73 -1.39 -5.35
N PRO A 245 -3.63 -1.57 -6.10
CA PRO A 245 -2.59 -2.52 -5.72
C PRO A 245 -1.98 -2.13 -4.37
N PHE A 246 -1.57 -3.10 -3.58
CA PHE A 246 -0.84 -2.88 -2.34
C PHE A 246 0.24 -3.95 -2.14
N LEU A 247 1.38 -3.55 -1.56
CA LEU A 247 2.42 -4.50 -1.18
C LEU A 247 1.99 -5.22 0.10
N PRO A 248 1.89 -6.56 0.12
CA PRO A 248 1.43 -7.29 1.30
C PRO A 248 2.36 -7.17 2.51
N VAL A 249 1.76 -7.27 3.69
CA VAL A 249 2.43 -7.17 4.99
C VAL A 249 3.57 -8.18 5.13
N GLU A 250 3.42 -9.38 4.59
CA GLU A 250 4.38 -10.48 4.68
C GLU A 250 5.73 -10.09 4.07
N ILE A 251 5.72 -9.36 2.94
CA ILE A 251 6.93 -8.86 2.28
C ILE A 251 7.48 -7.63 3.02
N ALA A 252 6.60 -6.69 3.37
CA ALA A 252 7.00 -5.46 4.06
C ALA A 252 7.68 -5.73 5.41
N ALA A 253 7.12 -6.65 6.20
CA ALA A 253 7.66 -7.11 7.49
C ALA A 253 9.07 -7.71 7.34
N ARG A 254 9.26 -8.56 6.33
CA ARG A 254 10.55 -9.24 6.07
C ARG A 254 11.61 -8.29 5.56
N CYS A 255 11.25 -7.35 4.68
CA CYS A 255 12.15 -6.25 4.30
C CYS A 255 12.59 -5.45 5.53
N LEU A 256 11.64 -5.04 6.38
CA LEU A 256 11.94 -4.29 7.60
C LEU A 256 12.85 -5.08 8.56
N LYS A 257 12.58 -6.37 8.75
CA LYS A 257 13.37 -7.29 9.59
C LYS A 257 14.80 -7.43 9.07
N TYR A 258 14.97 -7.70 7.78
CA TYR A 258 16.27 -7.87 7.14
C TYR A 258 17.08 -6.57 7.20
N TYR A 259 16.46 -5.42 6.88
CA TYR A 259 17.14 -4.13 6.92
C TYR A 259 17.67 -3.77 8.32
N LYS A 260 16.91 -4.07 9.40
CA LYS A 260 17.39 -3.90 10.78
C LYS A 260 18.64 -4.72 11.09
N LYS A 261 18.80 -5.88 10.45
CA LYS A 261 19.89 -6.84 10.68
C LYS A 261 21.14 -6.54 9.84
N SER A 262 20.99 -6.26 8.55
CA SER A 262 22.11 -6.14 7.60
C SER A 262 22.33 -4.76 6.99
N LYS A 263 21.39 -3.82 7.19
CA LYS A 263 21.32 -2.52 6.48
C LYS A 263 21.28 -2.62 4.94
N THR A 264 20.99 -3.80 4.42
CA THR A 264 20.73 -4.08 3.00
C THR A 264 19.34 -4.69 2.84
N LEU A 265 18.89 -4.89 1.61
CA LEU A 265 17.65 -5.62 1.34
C LEU A 265 17.88 -6.73 0.33
N PRO A 266 17.37 -7.94 0.60
CA PRO A 266 17.41 -9.05 -0.35
C PRO A 266 16.53 -8.75 -1.56
N ARG A 267 16.86 -9.39 -2.69
CA ARG A 267 15.98 -9.44 -3.86
C ARG A 267 15.74 -10.88 -4.23
N VAL A 268 14.48 -11.30 -4.20
CA VAL A 268 14.06 -12.61 -4.72
C VAL A 268 14.28 -12.65 -6.23
N ARG A 269 14.89 -13.74 -6.70
CA ARG A 269 15.35 -13.90 -8.10
C ARG A 269 14.42 -14.76 -8.96
N ILE A 270 13.46 -15.44 -8.36
CA ILE A 270 12.47 -16.29 -9.02
C ILE A 270 11.13 -15.58 -8.90
N ARG A 271 10.53 -15.16 -10.01
CA ARG A 271 9.19 -14.58 -10.05
C ARG A 271 8.23 -15.58 -10.67
N GLY A 272 7.00 -15.58 -10.19
CA GLY A 272 5.98 -16.48 -10.69
C GLY A 272 4.58 -16.09 -10.28
N GLN A 273 3.61 -16.65 -11.01
CA GLN A 273 2.21 -16.35 -10.82
C GLN A 273 1.52 -17.53 -10.13
N ALA A 274 0.71 -17.23 -9.11
CA ALA A 274 -0.09 -18.25 -8.46
C ALA A 274 -1.05 -18.88 -9.47
N LEU A 275 -1.13 -20.21 -9.50
CA LEU A 275 -1.88 -20.94 -10.53
C LEU A 275 -3.35 -20.53 -10.61
N HIS A 276 -3.98 -20.27 -9.47
CA HIS A 276 -5.37 -19.83 -9.39
C HIS A 276 -5.61 -18.44 -10.06
N MET A 277 -4.56 -17.68 -10.36
CA MET A 277 -4.59 -16.37 -11.02
C MET A 277 -4.37 -16.42 -12.55
N LEU A 278 -4.14 -17.62 -13.09
CA LEU A 278 -4.00 -17.84 -14.53
C LEU A 278 -5.34 -17.72 -15.27
N SER A 279 -5.28 -17.59 -16.60
CA SER A 279 -6.46 -17.62 -17.46
C SER A 279 -7.14 -19.00 -17.44
N MET A 280 -8.46 -19.04 -17.72
CA MET A 280 -9.19 -20.31 -17.79
C MET A 280 -8.61 -21.28 -18.84
N ASN A 281 -8.14 -20.78 -19.99
CA ASN A 281 -7.48 -21.58 -21.01
C ASN A 281 -6.16 -22.21 -20.50
N SER A 282 -5.37 -21.44 -19.74
CA SER A 282 -4.14 -21.93 -19.11
C SER A 282 -4.43 -23.00 -18.05
N LEU A 283 -5.50 -22.81 -17.26
CA LEU A 283 -5.96 -23.78 -16.25
C LEU A 283 -6.49 -25.07 -16.90
N GLU A 284 -7.28 -24.96 -17.97
CA GLU A 284 -7.78 -26.11 -18.73
C GLU A 284 -6.62 -26.94 -19.30
N HIS A 285 -5.63 -26.30 -19.93
CA HIS A 285 -4.44 -26.96 -20.44
C HIS A 285 -3.63 -27.68 -19.32
N LEU A 286 -3.55 -27.09 -18.12
CA LEU A 286 -2.94 -27.75 -16.95
C LEU A 286 -3.75 -28.97 -16.49
N CYS A 287 -5.08 -28.86 -16.42
CA CYS A 287 -5.97 -29.97 -16.05
C CYS A 287 -5.92 -31.15 -17.05
N CYS A 288 -5.61 -30.90 -18.33
CA CYS A 288 -5.37 -31.96 -19.31
C CYS A 288 -4.03 -32.71 -19.06
N LYS A 289 -3.06 -32.08 -18.39
CA LYS A 289 -1.73 -32.66 -18.12
C LYS A 289 -1.62 -33.31 -16.74
N TYR A 290 -2.42 -32.87 -15.77
CA TYR A 290 -2.36 -33.31 -14.37
C TYR A 290 -3.71 -33.82 -13.88
N ALA A 291 -3.72 -34.97 -13.19
CA ALA A 291 -4.94 -35.66 -12.72
C ALA A 291 -5.78 -34.87 -11.70
N LYS A 292 -5.23 -33.79 -11.13
CA LYS A 292 -5.93 -32.77 -10.33
C LYS A 292 -5.34 -31.41 -10.68
N PRO A 293 -6.11 -30.30 -10.61
CA PRO A 293 -5.56 -28.96 -10.76
C PRO A 293 -4.46 -28.74 -9.71
N PRO A 294 -3.22 -28.42 -10.11
CA PRO A 294 -2.18 -28.13 -9.14
C PRO A 294 -2.46 -26.81 -8.41
N HIS A 295 -2.09 -26.76 -7.13
CA HIS A 295 -1.88 -25.52 -6.39
C HIS A 295 -0.38 -25.18 -6.49
N GLY A 296 -0.02 -23.91 -6.27
CA GLY A 296 1.37 -23.46 -6.35
C GLY A 296 1.58 -22.22 -7.20
N ILE A 297 2.85 -21.99 -7.49
CA ILE A 297 3.37 -20.88 -8.27
C ILE A 297 3.96 -21.41 -9.58
N LEU A 298 3.48 -20.91 -10.72
CA LEU A 298 4.11 -21.12 -12.02
C LEU A 298 5.29 -20.16 -12.15
N VAL A 299 6.49 -20.68 -12.30
CA VAL A 299 7.71 -19.89 -12.52
C VAL A 299 7.65 -19.23 -13.90
N GLN A 300 7.72 -17.90 -13.92
CA GLN A 300 7.61 -17.08 -15.13
C GLN A 300 8.93 -16.37 -15.48
N GLU A 301 9.72 -16.00 -14.49
CA GLU A 301 10.98 -15.28 -14.69
C GLU A 301 12.04 -15.74 -13.68
N ILE A 302 13.30 -15.79 -14.14
CA ILE A 302 14.48 -15.97 -13.29
C ILE A 302 15.46 -14.84 -13.64
N CYS A 303 15.75 -13.95 -12.70
CA CYS A 303 16.44 -12.68 -12.97
C CYS A 303 17.99 -12.78 -13.10
N GLU A 304 18.55 -13.94 -13.45
CA GLU A 304 20.00 -14.11 -13.74
C GLU A 304 20.27 -15.09 -14.90
N ILE A 305 21.46 -14.98 -15.50
CA ILE A 305 21.83 -15.51 -16.81
C ILE A 305 22.12 -17.04 -16.82
N SER A 306 22.07 -17.73 -15.68
CA SER A 306 22.27 -19.19 -15.62
C SER A 306 21.33 -19.89 -14.63
N ALA A 307 20.42 -20.73 -15.16
CA ALA A 307 19.47 -21.54 -14.36
C ALA A 307 20.18 -22.49 -13.36
N GLU A 308 21.44 -22.84 -13.62
CA GLU A 308 22.32 -23.64 -12.76
C GLU A 308 22.43 -23.10 -11.32
N LYS A 309 22.23 -21.78 -11.12
CA LYS A 309 22.23 -21.16 -9.78
C LYS A 309 20.91 -21.29 -9.03
N CYS A 310 19.80 -21.57 -9.70
CA CYS A 310 18.47 -21.65 -9.08
C CYS A 310 18.10 -23.06 -8.59
N GLY A 311 19.08 -23.89 -8.22
CA GLY A 311 18.83 -25.24 -7.71
C GLY A 311 18.19 -26.19 -8.74
N GLY A 312 18.33 -25.87 -10.04
CA GLY A 312 17.68 -26.60 -11.13
C GLY A 312 16.27 -26.11 -11.50
N VAL A 313 15.71 -25.12 -10.80
CA VAL A 313 14.42 -24.51 -11.16
C VAL A 313 14.53 -23.77 -12.50
N VAL A 314 13.56 -24.00 -13.38
CA VAL A 314 13.47 -23.37 -14.72
C VAL A 314 12.12 -22.69 -14.93
N ILE A 315 12.05 -21.82 -15.95
CA ILE A 315 10.79 -21.17 -16.35
C ILE A 315 9.81 -22.24 -16.86
N GLY A 316 8.57 -22.18 -16.38
CA GLY A 316 7.53 -23.16 -16.64
C GLY A 316 7.35 -24.23 -15.55
N ASP A 317 8.25 -24.29 -14.56
CA ASP A 317 8.07 -25.16 -13.39
C ASP A 317 6.89 -24.71 -12.52
N ILE A 318 6.30 -25.67 -11.81
CA ILE A 318 5.24 -25.42 -10.81
C ILE A 318 5.78 -25.79 -9.44
N ILE A 319 5.95 -24.77 -8.58
CA ILE A 319 6.35 -24.94 -7.19
C ILE A 319 5.06 -25.00 -6.35
N SER A 320 4.66 -26.20 -5.93
CA SER A 320 3.44 -26.42 -5.13
C SER A 320 3.65 -26.25 -3.63
N GLU A 321 4.87 -26.50 -3.16
CA GLU A 321 5.23 -26.53 -1.74
C GLU A 321 6.65 -26.00 -1.54
N LEU A 322 6.92 -25.36 -0.40
CA LEU A 322 8.25 -24.97 0.04
C LEU A 322 8.34 -25.21 1.56
N ASP A 323 9.29 -26.05 2.00
CA ASP A 323 9.48 -26.46 3.40
C ASP A 323 8.22 -27.05 4.10
N GLY A 324 7.41 -27.84 3.39
CA GLY A 324 6.15 -28.37 3.93
C GLY A 324 4.99 -27.38 3.90
N ILE A 325 5.21 -26.13 3.47
CA ILE A 325 4.17 -25.10 3.34
C ILE A 325 3.61 -25.14 1.92
N THR A 326 2.31 -25.39 1.77
CA THR A 326 1.62 -25.32 0.47
C THR A 326 1.55 -23.86 0.00
N LEU A 327 1.88 -23.63 -1.26
CA LEU A 327 1.95 -22.28 -1.83
C LEU A 327 0.64 -21.89 -2.52
N TYR A 328 0.07 -20.77 -2.09
CA TYR A 328 -1.18 -20.23 -2.62
C TYR A 328 -1.01 -18.87 -3.32
N SER A 329 -0.04 -18.04 -2.91
CA SER A 329 0.19 -16.70 -3.48
C SER A 329 1.66 -16.41 -3.74
N ALA A 330 1.95 -15.57 -4.74
CA ALA A 330 3.31 -15.11 -5.01
C ALA A 330 3.88 -14.30 -3.83
N ALA A 331 3.02 -13.60 -3.08
CA ALA A 331 3.40 -12.91 -1.84
C ALA A 331 3.93 -13.88 -0.78
N GLN A 332 3.22 -14.99 -0.52
CA GLN A 332 3.64 -16.04 0.41
C GLN A 332 4.96 -16.70 -0.04
N PHE A 333 5.09 -17.01 -1.32
CA PHE A 333 6.32 -17.58 -1.89
C PHE A 333 7.52 -16.64 -1.72
N THR A 334 7.38 -15.38 -2.10
CA THR A 334 8.40 -14.33 -1.90
C THR A 334 8.74 -14.18 -0.42
N ALA A 335 7.75 -14.18 0.47
CA ALA A 335 7.95 -14.10 1.91
C ALA A 335 8.80 -15.26 2.46
N ILE A 336 8.50 -16.51 2.09
CA ILE A 336 9.29 -17.68 2.54
C ILE A 336 10.73 -17.60 2.00
N LEU A 337 10.93 -17.18 0.74
CA LEU A 337 12.28 -16.99 0.19
C LEU A 337 13.07 -15.88 0.92
N LEU A 338 12.41 -14.78 1.30
CA LEU A 338 13.01 -13.71 2.09
C LEU A 338 13.46 -14.21 3.48
N ASP A 339 12.66 -15.05 4.15
CA ASP A 339 13.05 -15.68 5.43
C ASP A 339 14.29 -16.57 5.26
N LYS A 340 14.38 -17.34 4.17
CA LYS A 340 15.56 -18.18 3.88
C LYS A 340 16.83 -17.37 3.65
N MET A 341 16.72 -16.25 2.93
CA MET A 341 17.86 -15.33 2.75
C MET A 341 18.31 -14.72 4.08
N GLU A 342 17.39 -14.46 5.02
CA GLU A 342 17.73 -13.93 6.35
C GLU A 342 18.43 -14.97 7.25
N VAL A 343 18.11 -16.26 7.08
CA VAL A 343 18.78 -17.38 7.76
C VAL A 343 20.17 -17.64 7.17
N ALA A 344 20.30 -17.63 5.84
CA ALA A 344 21.55 -17.90 5.12
C ALA A 344 22.60 -16.79 5.28
N SER A 345 22.16 -15.52 5.43
CA SER A 345 23.03 -14.38 5.72
C SER A 345 23.56 -14.33 7.17
N ASN A 346 23.27 -15.33 8.01
CA ASN A 346 23.78 -15.42 9.37
C ASN A 346 25.08 -16.26 9.43
N PRO A 347 26.26 -15.68 9.78
CA PRO A 347 27.56 -16.36 9.69
C PRO A 347 27.73 -17.63 10.54
N GLN A 348 26.82 -17.89 11.48
CA GLN A 348 26.84 -19.09 12.34
C GLN A 348 26.11 -20.30 11.75
N ASN A 349 25.34 -20.12 10.66
CA ASN A 349 24.47 -21.15 10.08
C ASN A 349 25.07 -21.86 8.85
N THR A 350 26.36 -21.73 8.59
CA THR A 350 27.04 -22.23 7.36
C THR A 350 27.12 -23.76 7.25
N GLN A 351 26.47 -24.52 8.14
CA GLN A 351 26.30 -25.96 8.01
C GLN A 351 24.81 -26.33 8.00
N THR A 352 24.36 -26.75 6.81
CA THR A 352 23.05 -27.33 6.42
C THR A 352 22.19 -26.41 5.57
N LEU A 353 22.17 -26.66 4.25
CA LEU A 353 21.00 -26.73 3.35
C LEU A 353 21.47 -26.78 1.88
N GLN A 354 21.11 -27.84 1.14
CA GLN A 354 21.38 -27.97 -0.30
C GLN A 354 20.43 -27.11 -1.16
N PHE A 355 20.44 -25.80 -0.96
CA PHE A 355 19.85 -24.80 -1.88
C PHE A 355 20.72 -23.53 -2.01
N ALA A 356 21.96 -23.56 -1.52
CA ALA A 356 22.85 -22.40 -1.33
C ALA A 356 23.40 -21.74 -2.62
N SER A 357 22.94 -22.13 -3.82
CA SER A 357 23.42 -21.58 -5.10
C SER A 357 22.72 -20.29 -5.54
N ILE A 358 21.62 -19.90 -4.87
CA ILE A 358 20.79 -18.73 -5.23
C ILE A 358 21.44 -17.39 -4.79
N ILE A 359 22.55 -17.44 -4.05
CA ILE A 359 22.96 -16.39 -3.11
C ILE A 359 24.26 -15.69 -3.56
N ASP A 360 24.19 -14.35 -3.52
CA ASP A 360 25.24 -13.33 -3.58
C ASP A 360 26.16 -13.18 -4.81
N GLY A 361 26.38 -11.90 -5.13
CA GLY A 361 27.38 -11.39 -6.05
C GLY A 361 27.85 -10.02 -5.57
N TYR A 362 28.81 -9.99 -4.63
CA TYR A 362 29.52 -8.76 -4.27
C TYR A 362 30.36 -8.29 -5.46
N GLY A 363 30.28 -7.00 -5.79
CA GLY A 363 30.93 -6.42 -6.98
C GLY A 363 31.35 -4.97 -6.80
N GLY A 364 31.85 -4.61 -5.61
CA GLY A 364 32.44 -3.31 -5.35
C GLY A 364 33.96 -3.33 -5.55
N SER A 365 34.45 -2.89 -6.71
CA SER A 365 35.85 -2.50 -6.90
C SER A 365 35.97 -1.40 -7.94
N SER A 366 36.62 -0.30 -7.56
CA SER A 366 36.91 0.86 -8.39
C SER A 366 38.08 0.64 -9.36
N TYR A 367 38.26 1.63 -10.25
CA TYR A 367 39.37 1.84 -11.21
C TYR A 367 39.27 1.13 -12.58
N GLY A 368 39.38 1.95 -13.64
CA GLY A 368 39.54 1.50 -15.03
C GLY A 368 39.03 2.52 -16.06
N PHE A 369 39.85 3.52 -16.40
CA PHE A 369 39.61 4.33 -17.61
C PHE A 369 39.62 3.40 -18.84
N HIS A 370 38.65 3.54 -19.75
CA HIS A 370 38.99 3.86 -21.15
C HIS A 370 37.80 4.44 -21.94
N GLU A 371 38.06 5.65 -22.41
CA GLU A 371 37.48 6.36 -23.55
C GLU A 371 37.34 5.47 -24.80
N GLN A 372 36.19 5.50 -25.51
CA GLN A 372 36.07 6.00 -26.90
C GLN A 372 34.71 5.69 -27.58
N LEU A 373 34.19 6.73 -28.26
CA LEU A 373 33.11 6.78 -29.28
C LEU A 373 31.66 6.49 -28.83
#